data_AF-A0A4Q7CSZ4-F1
#
_entry.id   AF-A0A4Q7CSZ4-F1
#
_cell.length_a   1.000
_cell.length_b   1.000
_cell.length_c   1.000
_cell.angle_alpha   90.00
_cell.angle_beta   90.00
_cell.angle_gamma   90.00
#
_symmetry.space_group_name_H-M   'P 1'
#
loop_
_entity.id
_entity.type
_entity.pdbx_description
1 polymer ?
#
loop_
_entity_poly.entity_id
_entity_poly.type
_entity_poly.pdbx_seq_one_letter_code
_entity_poly.pdbx_strand_id
1 'polypeptide(L)'
;MKSQDIVVLFKLISLELRAKGERVKKRVFSVEKDAAALGFQSLAAYIENFETVQLSTMDDWRGWDDADEDSEEHASQNYSVRALSSALGLSKTEVSSSLNRCREIGLIYTRQIDGIPLVRSTALLDLVTHSIRYIFPVKPGAIVRGIPTAFAAPVLAGKVMSGGDLIPVWPDAYGKSKGQAITPLYKTVPGAVKKDELLYHFLALVDAIRIGGPRETKVADAMLREWIL
;
A
#
# COMPACT_ATOMS: atom_id res chain seq x y z
N MET A 1 -18.25 4.96 -3.83
CA MET A 1 -17.12 4.47 -3.00
C MET A 1 -16.55 5.63 -2.19
N LYS A 2 -16.10 5.40 -0.95
CA LYS A 2 -15.46 6.38 -0.06
C LYS A 2 -14.02 5.95 0.22
N SER A 3 -13.20 6.83 0.78
CA SER A 3 -11.77 6.56 0.92
C SER A 3 -11.43 5.46 1.93
N GLN A 4 -12.23 5.29 2.99
CA GLN A 4 -12.08 4.15 3.90
C GLN A 4 -12.31 2.79 3.23
N ASP A 5 -13.05 2.75 2.11
CA ASP A 5 -13.32 1.49 1.39
C ASP A 5 -12.05 0.92 0.80
N ILE A 6 -11.19 1.79 0.24
CA ILE A 6 -9.88 1.39 -0.28
C ILE A 6 -9.02 0.79 0.83
N VAL A 7 -9.02 1.41 2.02
CA VAL A 7 -8.25 0.94 3.19
C VAL A 7 -8.75 -0.44 3.65
N VAL A 8 -10.07 -0.64 3.72
CA VAL A 8 -10.68 -1.94 4.07
C VAL A 8 -10.32 -3.01 3.04
N LEU A 9 -10.37 -2.69 1.74
CA LEU A 9 -10.03 -3.65 0.67
C LEU A 9 -8.56 -4.10 0.76
N PHE A 10 -7.61 -3.17 0.91
CA PHE A 10 -6.20 -3.55 1.08
C PHE A 10 -5.95 -4.31 2.38
N LYS A 11 -6.71 -4.04 3.45
CA LYS A 11 -6.66 -4.85 4.66
C LYS A 11 -7.12 -6.28 4.42
N LEU A 12 -8.19 -6.49 3.67
CA LEU A 12 -8.65 -7.83 3.33
C LEU A 12 -7.58 -8.60 2.53
N ILE A 13 -6.94 -7.94 1.56
CA ILE A 13 -5.81 -8.53 0.80
C ILE A 13 -4.64 -8.87 1.73
N SER A 14 -4.28 -7.97 2.66
CA SER A 14 -3.20 -8.23 3.62
C SER A 14 -3.48 -9.45 4.50
N LEU A 15 -4.76 -9.67 4.89
CA LEU A 15 -5.17 -10.85 5.67
C LEU A 15 -5.11 -12.13 4.81
N GLU A 16 -5.51 -12.05 3.54
CA GLU A 16 -5.45 -13.17 2.61
C GLU A 16 -4.01 -13.65 2.39
N LEU A 17 -3.08 -12.73 2.09
CA LEU A 17 -1.67 -13.06 1.86
C LEU A 17 -1.00 -13.62 3.13
N ARG A 18 -1.34 -13.08 4.30
CA ARG A 18 -0.90 -13.64 5.59
C ARG A 18 -1.43 -15.06 5.81
N ALA A 19 -2.71 -15.31 5.48
CA ALA A 19 -3.34 -16.62 5.65
C ALA A 19 -2.75 -17.69 4.72
N LYS A 20 -2.32 -17.32 3.50
CA LYS A 20 -1.62 -18.24 2.58
C LYS A 20 -0.23 -18.64 3.04
N GLY A 21 0.29 -18.03 4.13
CA GLY A 21 1.67 -18.23 4.55
C GLY A 21 2.67 -17.72 3.52
N GLU A 22 2.21 -16.88 2.57
CA GLU A 22 3.02 -16.14 1.61
C GLU A 22 3.73 -14.99 2.35
N ARG A 23 4.45 -15.35 3.41
CA ARG A 23 5.49 -14.50 3.99
C ARG A 23 6.57 -14.36 2.92
N VAL A 24 6.61 -13.20 2.26
CA VAL A 24 7.86 -12.52 1.93
C VAL A 24 8.90 -13.43 1.22
N LYS A 25 8.50 -14.17 0.18
CA LYS A 25 9.47 -14.95 -0.65
C LYS A 25 9.88 -14.23 -1.93
N LYS A 26 9.12 -13.25 -2.41
CA LYS A 26 9.61 -12.31 -3.42
C LYS A 26 10.15 -11.07 -2.72
N ARG A 27 11.37 -11.17 -2.22
CA ARG A 27 12.21 -9.98 -1.91
C ARG A 27 12.94 -9.48 -3.14
N VAL A 28 12.72 -10.10 -4.30
CA VAL A 28 13.28 -9.76 -5.60
C VAL A 28 12.12 -9.42 -6.51
N PHE A 29 12.06 -8.14 -6.92
CA PHE A 29 11.08 -7.64 -7.88
C PHE A 29 11.81 -7.35 -9.18
N SER A 30 11.29 -7.83 -10.30
CA SER A 30 11.85 -7.52 -11.61
C SER A 30 11.12 -6.30 -12.17
N VAL A 31 11.81 -5.16 -12.25
CA VAL A 31 11.26 -3.93 -12.85
C VAL A 31 11.85 -3.71 -14.24
N GLU A 32 10.99 -3.55 -15.24
CA GLU A 32 11.38 -3.30 -16.64
C GLU A 32 11.90 -1.86 -16.80
N LYS A 33 13.14 -1.71 -17.29
CA LYS A 33 13.73 -0.39 -17.60
C LYS A 33 12.98 0.27 -18.77
N ASP A 34 12.92 1.61 -18.76
CA ASP A 34 12.38 2.40 -19.86
C ASP A 34 13.10 2.05 -21.17
N ALA A 35 12.38 1.40 -22.10
CA ALA A 35 12.82 1.04 -23.44
C ALA A 35 12.84 2.27 -24.40
N ALA A 36 13.37 3.40 -23.94
CA ALA A 36 13.48 4.60 -24.78
C ALA A 36 14.72 4.59 -25.69
N ALA A 37 15.60 3.58 -25.61
CA ALA A 37 16.89 3.62 -26.30
C ALA A 37 17.30 2.38 -27.12
N LEU A 38 16.56 1.27 -27.12
CA LEU A 38 17.04 0.06 -27.79
C LEU A 38 15.96 -0.52 -28.72
N GLY A 39 16.20 -0.31 -30.02
CA GLY A 39 15.49 -1.01 -31.09
C GLY A 39 15.60 -2.53 -30.90
N PHE A 40 14.62 -3.23 -31.47
CA PHE A 40 14.37 -4.66 -31.32
C PHE A 40 15.64 -5.53 -31.49
N GLN A 41 16.40 -5.77 -30.41
CA GLN A 41 17.65 -6.53 -30.42
C GLN A 41 17.58 -7.66 -29.38
N SER A 42 17.16 -8.84 -29.85
CA SER A 42 17.27 -10.15 -29.21
C SER A 42 16.54 -10.36 -27.86
N LEU A 43 16.01 -11.59 -27.68
CA LEU A 43 15.33 -12.03 -26.46
C LEU A 43 16.25 -11.98 -25.22
N ALA A 44 17.56 -12.13 -25.41
CA ALA A 44 18.55 -12.03 -24.34
C ALA A 44 18.65 -10.59 -23.77
N ALA A 45 18.65 -9.56 -24.62
CA ALA A 45 18.71 -8.17 -24.16
C ALA A 45 17.38 -7.70 -23.53
N TYR A 46 16.24 -8.31 -23.89
CA TYR A 46 14.96 -8.08 -23.23
C TYR A 46 14.94 -8.63 -21.78
N ILE A 47 15.57 -9.79 -21.55
CA ILE A 47 15.71 -10.37 -20.20
C ILE A 47 16.69 -9.54 -19.35
N GLU A 48 17.72 -8.95 -19.96
CA GLU A 48 18.67 -8.03 -19.29
C GLU A 48 18.05 -6.65 -18.94
N ASN A 49 16.88 -6.30 -19.50
CA ASN A 49 16.19 -5.04 -19.18
C ASN A 49 15.41 -5.07 -17.86
N PHE A 50 15.41 -6.19 -17.15
CA PHE A 50 14.78 -6.31 -15.83
C PHE A 50 15.83 -6.14 -14.73
N GLU A 51 15.68 -5.10 -13.91
CA GLU A 51 16.50 -4.93 -12.72
C GLU A 51 15.88 -5.72 -11.57
N THR A 52 16.67 -6.61 -10.96
CA THR A 52 16.27 -7.39 -9.80
C THR A 52 16.44 -6.55 -8.54
N VAL A 53 15.35 -6.01 -8.01
CA VAL A 53 15.42 -5.15 -6.83
C VAL A 53 15.25 -5.97 -5.57
N GLN A 54 16.30 -5.98 -4.75
CA GLN A 54 16.27 -6.53 -3.39
C GLN A 54 15.67 -5.48 -2.43
N LEU A 55 14.62 -5.86 -1.70
CA LEU A 55 14.13 -5.06 -0.56
C LEU A 55 15.30 -4.87 0.43
N SER A 56 15.53 -3.64 0.91
CA SER A 56 16.63 -3.32 1.83
C SER A 56 16.67 -4.31 3.00
N THR A 57 17.86 -4.77 3.37
CA THR A 57 18.12 -5.63 4.54
C THR A 57 17.88 -4.95 5.89
N MET A 58 17.30 -3.74 5.91
CA MET A 58 16.94 -3.07 7.16
C MET A 58 15.80 -3.81 7.83
N ASP A 59 16.11 -4.40 8.98
CA ASP A 59 15.18 -5.06 9.92
C ASP A 59 14.13 -4.08 10.49
N ASP A 60 14.20 -2.80 10.15
CA ASP A 60 13.39 -1.72 10.71
C ASP A 60 12.57 -1.01 9.62
N TRP A 61 11.44 -1.61 9.24
CA TRP A 61 10.40 -0.97 8.41
C TRP A 61 9.64 0.14 9.17
N ARG A 62 9.93 0.31 10.48
CA ARG A 62 9.23 1.25 11.36
C ARG A 62 9.78 2.66 11.20
N GLY A 63 8.97 3.51 10.58
CA GLY A 63 9.22 4.94 10.49
C GLY A 63 8.73 5.74 11.70
N TRP A 64 8.65 5.19 12.92
CA TRP A 64 8.19 5.88 14.14
C TRP A 64 8.94 5.41 15.40
N ASP A 65 9.01 6.30 16.41
CA ASP A 65 9.56 5.99 17.75
C ASP A 65 8.40 5.58 18.68
N ASP A 66 8.52 4.43 19.35
CA ASP A 66 7.45 3.87 20.20
C ASP A 66 7.25 4.74 21.45
N ALA A 67 6.03 5.24 21.69
CA ALA A 67 5.68 5.90 22.95
C ALA A 67 4.91 4.99 23.92
N ASP A 68 4.27 3.92 23.43
CA ASP A 68 3.59 2.94 24.28
C ASP A 68 3.69 1.56 23.61
N GLU A 69 4.49 0.66 24.21
CA GLU A 69 4.44 -0.78 23.96
C GLU A 69 3.14 -1.36 24.54
N ASP A 70 1.99 -0.96 24.00
CA ASP A 70 0.83 -1.84 24.04
C ASP A 70 1.02 -2.84 22.90
N SER A 71 1.88 -3.83 23.15
CA SER A 71 1.91 -5.08 22.43
C SER A 71 0.55 -5.76 22.63
N GLU A 72 -0.46 -5.35 21.87
CA GLU A 72 -1.60 -6.22 21.56
C GLU A 72 -1.08 -7.35 20.67
N GLU A 73 -0.34 -8.27 21.29
CA GLU A 73 -0.11 -9.61 20.80
C GLU A 73 -1.48 -10.20 20.39
N HIS A 74 -1.54 -10.63 19.13
CA HIS A 74 -2.69 -11.30 18.52
C HIS A 74 -3.90 -10.40 18.21
N ALA A 75 -3.74 -9.45 17.28
CA ALA A 75 -4.84 -9.05 16.41
C ALA A 75 -5.35 -10.29 15.67
N SER A 76 -6.36 -10.95 16.26
CA SER A 76 -6.98 -12.18 15.81
C SER A 76 -7.17 -12.14 14.29
N GLN A 77 -6.56 -13.12 13.64
CA GLN A 77 -6.64 -13.51 12.23
C GLN A 77 -8.09 -13.80 11.84
N ASN A 78 -8.92 -12.77 11.83
CA ASN A 78 -10.34 -12.96 11.62
C ASN A 78 -10.92 -11.80 10.82
N TYR A 79 -11.65 -12.15 9.76
CA TYR A 79 -12.35 -11.23 8.86
C TYR A 79 -13.58 -10.57 9.51
N SER A 80 -13.76 -10.77 10.82
CA SER A 80 -14.87 -10.19 11.58
C SER A 80 -14.83 -8.66 11.58
N VAL A 81 -16.01 -8.05 11.60
CA VAL A 81 -16.17 -6.59 11.71
C VAL A 81 -15.45 -6.02 12.94
N ARG A 82 -15.45 -6.75 14.06
CA ARG A 82 -14.77 -6.33 15.30
C ARG A 82 -13.25 -6.30 15.13
N ALA A 83 -12.67 -7.33 14.52
CA ALA A 83 -11.24 -7.40 14.29
C ALA A 83 -10.77 -6.33 13.27
N LEU A 84 -11.50 -6.17 12.17
CA LEU A 84 -11.23 -5.11 11.18
C LEU A 84 -11.34 -3.71 11.78
N SER A 85 -12.32 -3.48 12.65
CA SER A 85 -12.49 -2.23 13.39
C SER A 85 -11.27 -1.90 14.25
N SER A 86 -10.78 -2.86 15.06
CA SER A 86 -9.57 -2.67 15.88
C SER A 86 -8.31 -2.47 15.03
N ALA A 87 -8.15 -3.28 13.97
CA ALA A 87 -6.97 -3.24 13.11
C ALA A 87 -6.85 -1.92 12.32
N LEU A 88 -7.97 -1.35 11.88
CA LEU A 88 -8.00 -0.15 11.05
C LEU A 88 -8.31 1.15 11.82
N GLY A 89 -8.63 1.05 13.11
CA GLY A 89 -9.11 2.20 13.91
C GLY A 89 -10.46 2.75 13.44
N LEU A 90 -11.24 1.95 12.69
CA LEU A 90 -12.56 2.33 12.19
C LEU A 90 -13.64 1.91 13.18
N SER A 91 -14.78 2.60 13.22
CA SER A 91 -15.95 2.09 13.94
C SER A 91 -16.52 0.83 13.28
N LYS A 92 -17.21 -0.01 14.07
CA LYS A 92 -17.87 -1.23 13.55
C LYS A 92 -18.88 -0.91 12.45
N THR A 93 -19.61 0.20 12.57
CA THR A 93 -20.57 0.66 11.58
C THR A 93 -19.88 1.11 10.30
N GLU A 94 -18.77 1.86 10.37
CA GLU A 94 -17.99 2.22 9.19
C GLU A 94 -17.45 1.00 8.44
N VAL A 95 -16.93 0.01 9.15
CA VAL A 95 -16.46 -1.25 8.54
C VAL A 95 -17.62 -1.99 7.87
N SER A 96 -18.74 -2.17 8.57
CA SER A 96 -19.91 -2.86 8.02
C SER A 96 -20.45 -2.16 6.77
N SER A 97 -20.62 -0.83 6.82
CA SER A 97 -21.05 -0.03 5.67
C SER A 97 -20.04 -0.01 4.54
N SER A 98 -18.74 -0.13 4.82
CA SER A 98 -17.69 -0.26 3.82
C SER A 98 -17.77 -1.60 3.09
N LEU A 99 -17.84 -2.71 3.84
CA LEU A 99 -17.99 -4.05 3.29
C LEU A 99 -19.24 -4.17 2.42
N ASN A 100 -20.38 -3.63 2.85
CA ASN A 100 -21.61 -3.66 2.07
C ASN A 100 -21.49 -2.88 0.76
N ARG A 101 -20.97 -1.64 0.80
CA ARG A 101 -20.76 -0.84 -0.42
C ARG A 101 -19.79 -1.51 -1.39
N CYS A 102 -18.73 -2.14 -0.89
CA CYS A 102 -17.78 -2.89 -1.72
C CYS A 102 -18.38 -4.16 -2.34
N ARG A 103 -19.34 -4.83 -1.66
CA ARG A 103 -20.11 -5.94 -2.25
C ARG A 103 -21.07 -5.45 -3.33
N GLU A 104 -21.79 -4.35 -3.08
CA GLU A 104 -22.74 -3.76 -4.03
C GLU A 104 -22.08 -3.40 -5.37
N ILE A 105 -20.83 -2.90 -5.34
CA ILE A 105 -20.07 -2.55 -6.54
C ILE A 105 -19.22 -3.72 -7.09
N GLY A 106 -19.33 -4.92 -6.52
CA GLY A 106 -18.68 -6.14 -7.03
C GLY A 106 -17.17 -6.27 -6.75
N LEU A 107 -16.60 -5.42 -5.89
CA LEU A 107 -15.19 -5.50 -5.47
C LEU A 107 -14.94 -6.55 -4.38
N ILE A 108 -15.97 -6.90 -3.60
CA ILE A 108 -15.93 -8.00 -2.63
C ILE A 108 -16.88 -9.11 -3.07
N TYR A 109 -16.43 -10.35 -2.95
CA TYR A 109 -17.26 -11.54 -3.02
C TYR A 109 -17.06 -12.39 -1.77
N THR A 110 -18.06 -13.18 -1.40
CA THR A 110 -18.00 -14.06 -0.24
C THR A 110 -17.68 -15.47 -0.71
N ARG A 111 -16.64 -16.09 -0.17
CA ARG A 111 -16.35 -17.50 -0.44
C ARG A 111 -17.40 -18.38 0.25
N GLN A 112 -18.01 -19.28 -0.51
CA GLN A 112 -19.14 -20.09 -0.03
C GLN A 112 -18.75 -21.07 1.09
N ILE A 113 -17.49 -21.55 1.09
CA ILE A 113 -17.03 -22.60 2.00
C ILE A 113 -16.94 -22.11 3.45
N ASP A 114 -16.49 -20.87 3.67
CA ASP A 114 -16.15 -20.34 5.00
C ASP A 114 -16.70 -18.94 5.27
N GLY A 115 -17.44 -18.34 4.32
CA GLY A 115 -18.06 -17.04 4.50
C GLY A 115 -17.07 -15.87 4.51
N ILE A 116 -15.82 -16.09 4.10
CA ILE A 116 -14.78 -15.05 4.15
C ILE A 116 -14.99 -14.04 3.01
N PRO A 117 -14.97 -12.73 3.30
CA PRO A 117 -14.99 -11.69 2.28
C PRO A 117 -13.63 -11.58 1.60
N LEU A 118 -13.58 -11.89 0.30
CA LEU A 118 -12.40 -11.81 -0.54
C LEU A 118 -12.52 -10.64 -1.52
N VAL A 119 -11.39 -10.07 -1.91
CA VAL A 119 -11.32 -8.93 -2.82
C VAL A 119 -11.10 -9.43 -4.24
N ARG A 120 -11.76 -8.78 -5.20
CA ARG A 120 -11.44 -8.94 -6.62
C ARG A 120 -10.19 -8.12 -6.94
N SER A 121 -9.02 -8.66 -6.63
CA SER A 121 -7.75 -7.94 -6.66
C SER A 121 -7.45 -7.26 -7.99
N THR A 122 -7.68 -7.92 -9.12
CA THR A 122 -7.49 -7.32 -10.46
C THR A 122 -8.31 -6.05 -10.65
N ALA A 123 -9.60 -6.09 -10.29
CA ALA A 123 -10.49 -4.94 -10.41
C ALA A 123 -10.11 -3.79 -9.47
N LEU A 124 -9.66 -4.10 -8.24
CA LEU A 124 -9.13 -3.08 -7.33
C LEU A 124 -7.87 -2.43 -7.89
N LEU A 125 -6.96 -3.23 -8.42
CA LEU A 125 -5.70 -2.75 -8.99
C LEU A 125 -5.97 -1.83 -10.16
N ASP A 126 -6.82 -2.23 -11.11
CA ASP A 126 -7.21 -1.38 -12.26
C ASP A 126 -7.86 -0.06 -11.80
N LEU A 127 -8.70 -0.12 -10.76
CA LEU A 127 -9.27 1.09 -10.16
C LEU A 127 -8.18 2.00 -9.59
N VAL A 128 -7.20 1.42 -8.87
CA VAL A 128 -6.11 2.19 -8.28
C VAL A 128 -5.25 2.82 -9.38
N THR A 129 -4.82 2.04 -10.38
CA THR A 129 -3.97 2.51 -11.49
C THR A 129 -4.58 3.70 -12.22
N HIS A 130 -5.88 3.62 -12.53
CA HIS A 130 -6.51 4.57 -13.45
C HIS A 130 -7.32 5.67 -12.78
N SER A 131 -7.82 5.45 -11.56
CA SER A 131 -8.85 6.31 -10.97
C SER A 131 -8.43 7.01 -9.66
N ILE A 132 -7.52 6.43 -8.88
CA ILE A 132 -7.29 6.88 -7.49
C ILE A 132 -6.88 8.36 -7.39
N ARG A 133 -6.06 8.83 -8.33
CA ARG A 133 -5.57 10.21 -8.38
C ARG A 133 -6.66 11.24 -8.60
N TYR A 134 -7.75 10.85 -9.26
CA TYR A 134 -8.88 11.73 -9.59
C TYR A 134 -9.98 11.68 -8.55
N ILE A 135 -10.21 10.52 -7.93
CA ILE A 135 -11.27 10.34 -6.92
C ILE A 135 -10.81 10.85 -5.54
N PHE A 136 -9.51 10.72 -5.24
CA PHE A 136 -8.94 11.16 -3.96
C PHE A 136 -7.70 12.03 -4.19
N PRO A 137 -7.83 13.21 -4.85
CA PRO A 137 -6.68 14.05 -5.14
C PRO A 137 -6.03 14.57 -3.85
N VAL A 138 -4.70 14.64 -3.83
CA VAL A 138 -3.96 15.21 -2.71
C VAL A 138 -3.08 16.34 -3.20
N LYS A 139 -3.14 17.45 -2.47
CA LYS A 139 -2.19 18.55 -2.60
C LYS A 139 -1.14 18.41 -1.50
N PRO A 140 0.16 18.52 -1.83
CA PRO A 140 1.21 18.58 -0.82
C PRO A 140 0.94 19.72 0.18
N GLY A 141 1.05 19.42 1.48
CA GLY A 141 0.68 20.31 2.58
C GLY A 141 1.84 21.07 3.22
N ALA A 142 1.80 21.31 4.53
CA ALA A 142 2.93 21.91 5.25
C ALA A 142 4.07 20.89 5.45
N ILE A 143 5.25 21.38 5.80
CA ILE A 143 6.36 20.52 6.23
C ILE A 143 6.08 20.07 7.67
N VAL A 144 5.96 18.76 7.88
CA VAL A 144 5.59 18.17 9.18
C VAL A 144 6.44 16.94 9.48
N ARG A 145 6.39 16.51 10.74
CA ARG A 145 6.87 15.19 11.17
C ARG A 145 5.84 14.12 10.78
N GLY A 146 6.29 12.96 10.32
CA GLY A 146 5.40 11.93 9.83
C GLY A 146 6.08 10.63 9.37
N ILE A 147 5.24 9.70 8.91
CA ILE A 147 5.63 8.38 8.40
C ILE A 147 5.90 8.51 6.89
N PRO A 148 7.07 8.11 6.36
CA PRO A 148 7.34 8.15 4.92
C PRO A 148 6.28 7.38 4.11
N THR A 149 5.84 7.97 3.00
CA THR A 149 4.86 7.36 2.07
C THR A 149 5.31 7.57 0.61
N ALA A 150 4.54 7.06 -0.37
CA ALA A 150 4.82 7.19 -1.79
C ALA A 150 6.27 6.77 -2.13
N PHE A 151 6.95 7.55 -2.98
CA PHE A 151 8.33 7.32 -3.39
C PHE A 151 9.37 7.46 -2.27
N ALA A 152 8.99 7.93 -1.07
CA ALA A 152 9.85 7.94 0.11
C ALA A 152 9.63 6.74 1.04
N ALA A 153 8.64 5.89 0.77
CA ALA A 153 8.45 4.69 1.56
C ALA A 153 9.60 3.69 1.32
N PRO A 154 10.04 2.93 2.33
CA PRO A 154 11.08 1.91 2.21
C PRO A 154 10.84 0.90 1.08
N VAL A 155 9.58 0.59 0.77
CA VAL A 155 9.19 -0.32 -0.31
C VAL A 155 9.63 0.17 -1.71
N LEU A 156 9.78 1.48 -1.89
CA LEU A 156 10.25 2.13 -3.12
C LEU A 156 11.67 2.70 -3.02
N ALA A 157 12.37 2.49 -1.90
CA ALA A 157 13.73 2.97 -1.72
C ALA A 157 14.66 2.43 -2.81
N GLY A 158 15.43 3.31 -3.44
CA GLY A 158 16.35 2.97 -4.53
C GLY A 158 15.68 2.67 -5.89
N LYS A 159 14.34 2.64 -5.99
CA LYS A 159 13.61 2.35 -7.23
C LYS A 159 13.20 3.59 -8.02
N VAL A 160 13.15 4.74 -7.35
CA VAL A 160 12.81 6.02 -7.95
C VAL A 160 13.75 7.08 -7.37
N MET A 161 14.31 7.95 -8.22
CA MET A 161 15.01 9.13 -7.75
C MET A 161 13.98 10.16 -7.24
N SER A 162 14.06 10.54 -5.96
CA SER A 162 13.29 11.68 -5.47
C SER A 162 13.84 12.96 -6.08
N GLY A 163 13.05 13.62 -6.92
CA GLY A 163 13.45 14.86 -7.61
C GLY A 163 13.47 16.11 -6.72
N GLY A 164 13.19 16.00 -5.42
CA GLY A 164 13.12 17.14 -4.50
C GLY A 164 13.65 16.84 -3.11
N ASP A 165 14.04 17.89 -2.39
CA ASP A 165 14.66 17.81 -1.06
C ASP A 165 13.71 17.34 0.04
N LEU A 166 12.39 17.41 -0.20
CA LEU A 166 11.35 17.07 0.78
C LEU A 166 10.65 15.77 0.40
N ILE A 167 10.73 14.79 1.30
CA ILE A 167 10.05 13.51 1.17
C ILE A 167 8.56 13.62 1.52
N PRO A 168 7.65 12.92 0.82
CA PRO A 168 6.24 12.82 1.23
C PRO A 168 6.10 12.00 2.50
N VAL A 169 5.31 12.53 3.46
CA VAL A 169 5.02 11.86 4.73
C VAL A 169 3.53 11.93 5.05
N TRP A 170 2.99 10.87 5.67
CA TRP A 170 1.73 10.95 6.38
C TRP A 170 1.96 11.65 7.73
N PRO A 171 1.26 12.76 8.04
CA PRO A 171 1.42 13.46 9.31
C PRO A 171 1.16 12.53 10.49
N ASP A 172 2.14 12.42 11.38
CA ASP A 172 2.07 11.60 12.59
C ASP A 172 3.07 12.15 13.61
N ALA A 173 2.62 12.37 14.85
CA ALA A 173 3.45 12.96 15.90
C ALA A 173 4.69 12.10 16.22
N TYR A 174 4.60 10.79 16.03
CA TYR A 174 5.66 9.82 16.35
C TYR A 174 6.54 9.48 15.15
N GLY A 175 6.23 9.96 13.94
CA GLY A 175 6.97 9.60 12.73
C GLY A 175 8.44 10.07 12.76
N LYS A 176 9.42 9.26 12.38
CA LYS A 176 10.86 9.57 12.45
C LYS A 176 11.32 10.59 11.41
N SER A 177 10.50 10.86 10.39
CA SER A 177 10.89 11.66 9.23
C SER A 177 10.21 13.02 9.20
N LYS A 178 10.92 14.04 8.72
CA LYS A 178 10.37 15.36 8.43
C LYS A 178 10.21 15.50 6.92
N GLY A 179 9.04 15.91 6.47
CA GLY A 179 8.72 15.94 5.06
C GLY A 179 7.45 16.69 4.72
N GLN A 180 7.11 16.66 3.45
CA GLN A 180 5.93 17.29 2.89
C GLN A 180 4.68 16.48 3.26
N ALA A 181 3.73 17.10 3.96
CA ALA A 181 2.50 16.44 4.39
C ALA A 181 1.65 15.97 3.20
N ILE A 182 1.31 14.68 3.17
CA ILE A 182 0.33 14.09 2.26
C ILE A 182 -0.86 13.63 3.08
N THR A 183 -2.05 14.12 2.76
CA THR A 183 -3.28 13.67 3.41
C THR A 183 -3.49 12.18 3.14
N PRO A 184 -3.50 11.31 4.16
CA PRO A 184 -3.71 9.88 3.94
C PRO A 184 -5.09 9.62 3.30
N LEU A 185 -5.27 8.49 2.63
CA LEU A 185 -6.58 8.11 2.08
C LEU A 185 -7.68 8.18 3.14
N TYR A 186 -7.39 7.74 4.36
CA TYR A 186 -8.29 7.90 5.49
C TYR A 186 -7.52 8.33 6.74
N LYS A 187 -8.19 9.09 7.63
CA LYS A 187 -7.58 9.67 8.83
C LYS A 187 -6.91 8.65 9.76
N THR A 188 -7.33 7.38 9.71
CA THR A 188 -6.81 6.31 10.57
C THR A 188 -5.61 5.57 9.98
N VAL A 189 -5.25 5.84 8.71
CA VAL A 189 -4.14 5.16 8.03
C VAL A 189 -2.83 5.22 8.82
N PRO A 190 -2.36 6.38 9.34
CA PRO A 190 -1.10 6.44 10.08
C PRO A 190 -1.07 5.53 11.32
N GLY A 191 -2.22 5.32 11.98
CA GLY A 191 -2.33 4.37 13.09
C GLY A 191 -2.46 2.92 12.63
N ALA A 192 -3.20 2.67 11.55
CA ALA A 192 -3.46 1.32 11.03
C ALA A 192 -2.19 0.66 10.46
N VAL A 193 -1.36 1.43 9.74
CA VAL A 193 -0.13 0.91 9.11
C VAL A 193 0.94 0.51 10.12
N LYS A 194 0.92 1.10 11.33
CA LYS A 194 1.82 0.71 12.43
C LYS A 194 1.61 -0.74 12.90
N LYS A 195 0.39 -1.25 12.71
CA LYS A 195 -0.01 -2.62 13.11
C LYS A 195 0.16 -3.63 11.98
N ASP A 196 0.43 -3.18 10.75
CA ASP A 196 0.41 -4.01 9.56
C ASP A 196 1.37 -3.55 8.46
N GLU A 197 2.51 -4.23 8.35
CA GLU A 197 3.55 -3.99 7.35
C GLU A 197 3.05 -4.13 5.90
N LEU A 198 2.22 -5.13 5.60
CA LEU A 198 1.69 -5.30 4.24
C LEU A 198 0.74 -4.14 3.89
N LEU A 199 -0.12 -3.76 4.84
CA LEU A 199 -0.99 -2.61 4.66
C LEU A 199 -0.17 -1.33 4.47
N TYR A 200 0.92 -1.16 5.21
CA TYR A 200 1.86 -0.05 5.02
C TYR A 200 2.38 0.00 3.58
N HIS A 201 2.93 -1.12 3.08
CA HIS A 201 3.48 -1.21 1.73
C HIS A 201 2.41 -0.90 0.66
N PHE A 202 1.22 -1.48 0.77
CA PHE A 202 0.16 -1.27 -0.21
C PHE A 202 -0.29 0.18 -0.25
N LEU A 203 -0.55 0.79 0.92
CA LEU A 203 -1.02 2.18 0.96
C LEU A 203 0.06 3.18 0.55
N ALA A 204 1.34 2.87 0.81
CA ALA A 204 2.45 3.68 0.32
C ALA A 204 2.57 3.60 -1.22
N LEU A 205 2.43 2.42 -1.82
CA LEU A 205 2.42 2.25 -3.28
C LEU A 205 1.22 2.96 -3.92
N VAL A 206 0.05 2.87 -3.30
CA VAL A 206 -1.14 3.61 -3.75
C VAL A 206 -0.89 5.13 -3.73
N ASP A 207 -0.19 5.63 -2.72
CA ASP A 207 0.20 7.04 -2.67
C ASP A 207 1.20 7.40 -3.78
N ALA A 208 2.15 6.53 -4.11
CA ALA A 208 3.04 6.76 -5.25
C ALA A 208 2.28 6.89 -6.58
N ILE A 209 1.21 6.12 -6.78
CA ILE A 209 0.29 6.24 -7.93
C ILE A 209 -0.53 7.54 -7.86
N ARG A 210 -0.90 7.96 -6.65
CA ARG A 210 -1.78 9.12 -6.42
C ARG A 210 -1.08 10.46 -6.67
N ILE A 211 0.19 10.59 -6.25
CA ILE A 211 0.95 11.85 -6.30
C ILE A 211 2.17 11.81 -7.23
N GLY A 212 2.60 10.63 -7.67
CA GLY A 212 3.81 10.47 -8.49
C GLY A 212 3.63 10.91 -9.94
N GLY A 213 4.77 11.08 -10.62
CA GLY A 213 4.82 11.25 -12.07
C GLY A 213 4.61 9.92 -12.81
N PRO A 214 4.71 9.93 -14.16
CA PRO A 214 4.49 8.73 -14.98
C PRO A 214 5.41 7.55 -14.62
N ARG A 215 6.68 7.82 -14.27
CA ARG A 215 7.66 6.79 -13.91
C ARG A 215 7.35 6.17 -12.55
N GLU A 216 7.13 7.00 -11.54
CA GLU A 216 6.76 6.59 -10.18
C GLU A 216 5.49 5.74 -10.21
N THR A 217 4.49 6.20 -10.96
CA THR A 217 3.20 5.52 -11.09
C THR A 217 3.37 4.14 -11.73
N LYS A 218 4.16 4.04 -12.81
CA LYS A 218 4.42 2.77 -13.50
C LYS A 218 5.13 1.76 -12.58
N VAL A 219 6.17 2.19 -11.86
CA VAL A 219 6.92 1.33 -10.93
C VAL A 219 6.02 0.88 -9.77
N ALA A 220 5.27 1.81 -9.18
CA ALA A 220 4.39 1.51 -8.06
C ALA A 220 3.25 0.55 -8.46
N ASP A 221 2.65 0.74 -9.64
CA ASP A 221 1.62 -0.17 -10.17
C ASP A 221 2.16 -1.58 -10.42
N ALA A 222 3.31 -1.70 -11.08
CA ALA A 222 3.96 -2.98 -11.34
C ALA A 222 4.26 -3.74 -10.04
N MET A 223 4.80 -3.04 -9.04
CA MET A 223 5.04 -3.62 -7.72
C MET A 223 3.75 -4.04 -7.04
N LEU A 224 2.73 -3.18 -7.01
CA LEU A 224 1.47 -3.47 -6.33
C LEU A 224 0.79 -4.71 -6.93
N ARG A 225 0.85 -4.87 -8.26
CA ARG A 225 0.38 -6.06 -8.97
C ARG A 225 1.20 -7.29 -8.61
N GLU A 226 2.53 -7.19 -8.62
CA GLU A 226 3.42 -8.31 -8.27
C GLU A 226 3.25 -8.81 -6.83
N TRP A 227 2.87 -7.92 -5.90
CA TRP A 227 2.60 -8.30 -4.51
C TRP A 227 1.26 -9.01 -4.30
N ILE A 228 0.27 -8.73 -5.16
CA ILE A 228 -1.14 -9.07 -4.90
C ILE A 228 -1.67 -10.17 -5.82
N LEU A 229 -1.13 -10.30 -7.03
CA LEU A 229 -1.51 -11.29 -8.04
C LEU A 229 -0.54 -12.47 -8.06
#